data_AF-A0A7X7RJQ7-F1
#
_entry.id   AF-A0A7X7RJQ7-F1
#
_cell.length_a   1.000
_cell.length_b   1.000
_cell.length_c   1.000
_cell.angle_alpha   90.00
_cell.angle_beta   90.00
_cell.angle_gamma   90.00
#
_symmetry.space_group_name_H-M   'P 1'
#
loop_
_entity.id
_entity.type
_entity.pdbx_description
1 polymer ?
#
loop_
_entity_poly.entity_id
_entity_poly.type
_entity_poly.pdbx_seq_one_letter_code
_entity_poly.pdbx_strand_id
1 'polypeptide(L)'
;MSTPRHLLLPILALLLSCLLLQAEPAIQAEPAIQAEPAIETVAALQQEAWQQIIQKYPELSPEAVQQFYLEYAPDLLKEWDRFCLEHPTEAALFLQRMIDKYLSIERIKDVNPQEYQRLLAVQKMESRIRILSREIQLLADNFAGKKATEAPELYWELQLRKQELRELLEQSFEESQQHQQIEINRLETEMRMLKQRFQERSANRTMILLERFRLLTGLEWDSEEP
;
A
#
# COMPACT_ATOMS: atom_id res chain seq x y z
N MET A 1 25.98 39.65 -35.56
CA MET A 1 24.80 40.27 -34.92
C MET A 1 24.78 39.77 -33.48
N SER A 2 25.41 40.52 -32.57
CA SER A 2 24.77 41.35 -31.54
C SER A 2 24.05 40.56 -30.45
N THR A 3 24.73 40.39 -29.32
CA THR A 3 24.22 40.40 -27.93
C THR A 3 23.37 41.68 -27.66
N PRO A 4 22.62 41.87 -26.54
CA PRO A 4 22.75 41.31 -25.16
C PRO A 4 21.42 40.76 -24.55
N ARG A 5 21.34 39.97 -23.47
CA ARG A 5 21.89 39.97 -22.08
C ARG A 5 20.96 40.70 -21.07
N HIS A 6 20.69 40.01 -19.94
CA HIS A 6 20.04 40.46 -18.67
C HIS A 6 18.49 40.52 -18.70
N LEU A 7 17.73 40.12 -17.67
CA LEU A 7 17.72 40.52 -16.24
C LEU A 7 16.87 39.47 -15.45
N LEU A 8 17.39 38.85 -14.39
CA LEU A 8 17.26 39.21 -12.96
C LEU A 8 15.89 38.87 -12.30
N LEU A 9 15.97 37.95 -11.32
CA LEU A 9 15.15 37.87 -10.10
C LEU A 9 14.97 39.25 -9.43
N PRO A 10 13.83 39.49 -8.74
CA PRO A 10 13.76 39.31 -7.27
C PRO A 10 12.40 38.69 -6.83
N ILE A 11 12.22 37.95 -5.72
CA ILE A 11 12.51 38.18 -4.30
C ILE A 11 11.61 39.25 -3.62
N LEU A 12 10.81 38.76 -2.66
CA LEU A 12 10.33 39.38 -1.40
C LEU A 12 9.21 40.45 -1.36
N ALA A 13 8.35 40.21 -0.34
CA ALA A 13 7.69 41.16 0.56
C ALA A 13 6.56 42.04 0.00
N LEU A 14 5.32 41.81 0.43
CA LEU A 14 4.67 42.33 1.65
C LEU A 14 4.13 43.76 1.49
N LEU A 15 2.83 43.84 1.80
CA LEU A 15 2.14 44.91 2.54
C LEU A 15 1.44 46.04 1.79
N LEU A 16 0.21 46.23 2.27
CA LEU A 16 -0.43 47.51 2.58
C LEU A 16 -1.00 48.32 1.42
N SER A 17 -2.31 48.17 1.22
CA SER A 17 -3.17 49.33 1.01
C SER A 17 -4.51 49.14 1.72
N CYS A 18 -4.57 49.71 2.92
CA CYS A 18 -5.80 50.07 3.61
C CYS A 18 -6.47 51.27 2.95
N LEU A 19 -7.80 51.35 3.13
CA LEU A 19 -8.67 52.53 3.14
C LEU A 19 -9.07 53.15 1.79
N LEU A 20 -10.33 52.94 1.42
CA LEU A 20 -11.40 53.97 1.49
C LEU A 20 -12.65 53.47 0.73
N LEU A 21 -13.75 53.22 1.43
CA LEU A 21 -15.01 53.96 1.20
C LEU A 21 -16.06 53.63 2.27
N GLN A 22 -16.66 54.70 2.77
CA GLN A 22 -17.71 54.77 3.77
C GLN A 22 -19.05 54.25 3.22
N ALA A 23 -19.84 53.59 4.08
CA ALA A 23 -21.25 53.88 4.29
C ALA A 23 -21.78 52.99 5.44
N GLU A 24 -22.13 53.59 6.57
CA GLU A 24 -23.17 53.04 7.44
C GLU A 24 -24.51 53.19 6.71
N PRO A 25 -25.39 52.19 6.81
CA PRO A 25 -26.49 52.40 7.76
C PRO A 25 -26.80 51.17 8.61
N ALA A 26 -27.22 51.47 9.83
CA ALA A 26 -27.78 50.52 10.78
C ALA A 26 -29.01 49.78 10.21
N ILE A 27 -28.93 48.45 10.11
CA ILE A 27 -30.10 47.57 10.04
C ILE A 27 -29.79 46.30 10.84
N GLN A 28 -30.50 46.20 11.96
CA GLN A 28 -30.99 45.01 12.66
C GLN A 28 -30.09 43.77 12.72
N ALA A 29 -29.64 43.49 13.94
CA ALA A 29 -29.09 42.23 14.37
C ALA A 29 -30.08 41.08 14.15
N GLU A 30 -29.80 40.23 13.16
CA GLU A 30 -30.03 38.80 13.27
C GLU A 30 -28.68 38.15 13.61
N PRO A 31 -28.59 37.28 14.62
CA PRO A 31 -27.39 36.51 14.82
C PRO A 31 -27.29 35.50 13.67
N ALA A 32 -26.57 35.89 12.62
CA ALA A 32 -25.95 34.92 11.72
C ALA A 32 -25.05 34.07 12.62
N ILE A 33 -25.50 32.85 12.91
CA ILE A 33 -24.66 31.79 13.44
C ILE A 33 -23.61 31.57 12.36
N GLN A 34 -22.49 32.27 12.48
CA GLN A 34 -21.25 31.90 11.84
C GLN A 34 -20.92 30.54 12.45
N ALA A 35 -21.30 29.47 11.74
CA ALA A 35 -20.74 28.17 11.97
C ALA A 35 -19.23 28.35 11.75
N GLU A 36 -18.50 28.51 12.84
CA GLU A 36 -17.06 28.30 12.84
C GLU A 36 -16.80 26.98 12.12
N PRO A 37 -15.86 26.92 11.16
CA PRO A 37 -15.54 25.65 10.53
C PRO A 37 -15.12 24.71 11.66
N ALA A 38 -15.93 23.68 11.92
CA ALA A 38 -15.62 22.69 12.92
C ALA A 38 -14.22 22.17 12.60
N ILE A 39 -13.28 22.32 13.53
CA ILE A 39 -11.97 21.70 13.39
C ILE A 39 -12.26 20.20 13.44
N GLU A 40 -12.35 19.58 12.26
CA GLU A 40 -12.54 18.15 12.14
C GLU A 40 -11.30 17.48 12.75
N THR A 41 -11.49 16.89 13.92
CA THR A 41 -10.44 16.12 14.58
C THR A 41 -10.12 14.89 13.73
N VAL A 42 -8.87 14.41 13.77
CA VAL A 42 -8.46 13.15 13.11
C VAL A 42 -9.43 12.02 13.42
N ALA A 43 -9.87 11.91 14.68
CA ALA A 43 -10.83 10.90 15.12
C ALA A 43 -12.17 10.97 14.39
N ALA A 44 -12.70 12.18 14.13
CA ALA A 44 -13.94 12.36 13.39
C ALA A 44 -13.79 11.92 11.91
N LEU A 45 -12.70 12.33 11.27
CA LEU A 45 -12.38 11.94 9.88
C LEU A 45 -12.18 10.43 9.74
N GLN A 46 -11.51 9.82 10.70
CA GLN A 46 -11.32 8.37 10.75
C GLN A 46 -12.65 7.64 10.96
N GLN A 47 -13.51 8.15 11.84
CA GLN A 47 -14.82 7.57 12.08
C GLN A 47 -15.68 7.59 10.81
N GLU A 48 -15.68 8.70 10.07
CA GLU A 48 -16.37 8.82 8.80
C GLU A 48 -15.82 7.82 7.76
N ALA A 49 -14.49 7.74 7.63
CA ALA A 49 -13.85 6.78 6.74
C ALA A 49 -14.23 5.32 7.07
N TRP A 50 -14.24 4.97 8.36
CA TRP A 50 -14.68 3.65 8.82
C TRP A 50 -16.15 3.37 8.51
N GLN A 51 -17.04 4.36 8.67
CA GLN A 51 -18.46 4.20 8.34
C GLN A 51 -18.67 3.86 6.85
N GLN A 52 -17.95 4.54 5.96
CA GLN A 52 -18.01 4.25 4.51
C GLN A 52 -17.49 2.83 4.20
N ILE A 53 -16.43 2.41 4.88
CA ILE A 53 -15.86 1.08 4.72
C ILE A 53 -16.78 -0.03 5.22
N ILE A 54 -17.39 0.13 6.40
CA ILE A 54 -18.25 -0.91 7.01
C ILE A 54 -19.47 -1.19 6.13
N GLN A 55 -19.98 -0.17 5.42
CA GLN A 55 -21.05 -0.38 4.42
C GLN A 55 -20.62 -1.32 3.28
N LYS A 56 -19.33 -1.29 2.89
CA LYS A 56 -18.76 -2.14 1.84
C LYS A 56 -18.32 -3.51 2.34
N TYR A 57 -17.85 -3.60 3.59
CA TYR A 57 -17.36 -4.82 4.21
C TYR A 57 -18.07 -5.06 5.57
N PRO A 58 -19.33 -5.53 5.57
CA PRO A 58 -20.13 -5.64 6.79
C PRO A 58 -19.62 -6.67 7.80
N GLU A 59 -18.84 -7.66 7.35
CA GLU A 59 -18.25 -8.69 8.21
C GLU A 59 -16.86 -8.32 8.75
N LEU A 60 -16.32 -7.16 8.35
CA LEU A 60 -15.00 -6.70 8.77
C LEU A 60 -15.05 -6.19 10.20
N SER A 61 -14.15 -6.66 11.06
CA SER A 61 -13.89 -6.07 12.38
C SER A 61 -12.86 -4.94 12.25
N PRO A 62 -13.22 -3.66 12.48
CA PRO A 62 -12.26 -2.56 12.47
C PRO A 62 -11.14 -2.75 13.51
N GLU A 63 -11.49 -3.31 14.67
CA GLU A 63 -10.55 -3.60 15.75
C GLU A 63 -9.48 -4.60 15.32
N ALA A 64 -9.86 -5.66 14.61
CA ALA A 64 -8.91 -6.65 14.09
C ALA A 64 -7.94 -6.03 13.08
N VAL A 65 -8.44 -5.17 12.18
CA VAL A 65 -7.60 -4.43 11.22
C VAL A 65 -6.63 -3.50 11.93
N GLN A 66 -7.10 -2.75 12.92
CA GLN A 66 -6.25 -1.85 13.70
C GLN A 66 -5.16 -2.61 14.46
N GLN A 67 -5.51 -3.71 15.14
CA GLN A 67 -4.54 -4.55 15.84
C GLN A 67 -3.49 -5.15 14.90
N PHE A 68 -3.91 -5.61 13.72
CA PHE A 68 -2.99 -6.07 12.69
C PHE A 68 -1.97 -4.98 12.32
N TYR A 69 -2.43 -3.77 12.01
CA TYR A 69 -1.50 -2.71 11.63
C TYR A 69 -0.65 -2.21 12.80
N LEU A 70 -1.16 -2.22 14.03
CA LEU A 70 -0.36 -1.91 15.22
C LEU A 70 0.82 -2.88 15.37
N GLU A 71 0.61 -4.18 15.12
CA GLU A 71 1.65 -5.19 15.27
C GLU A 71 2.63 -5.22 14.09
N TYR A 72 2.13 -5.17 12.85
CA TYR A 72 2.94 -5.46 11.66
C TYR A 72 3.39 -4.22 10.88
N ALA A 73 2.67 -3.10 10.96
CA ALA A 73 3.01 -1.86 10.24
C ALA A 73 2.44 -0.59 10.91
N PRO A 74 2.94 -0.24 12.11
CA PRO A 74 2.42 0.90 12.88
C PRO A 74 2.70 2.25 12.21
N ASP A 75 3.66 2.30 11.29
CA ASP A 75 3.96 3.47 10.48
C ASP A 75 2.82 3.85 9.53
N LEU A 76 2.05 2.87 9.06
CA LEU A 76 0.90 3.09 8.19
C LEU A 76 -0.29 3.70 8.95
N LEU A 77 -0.45 3.40 10.24
CA LEU A 77 -1.47 4.06 11.06
C LEU A 77 -1.16 5.54 11.25
N LYS A 78 0.11 5.86 11.55
CA LYS A 78 0.56 7.27 11.63
C LYS A 78 0.44 8.00 10.30
N GLU A 79 0.70 7.29 9.20
CA GLU A 79 0.55 7.84 7.86
C GLU A 79 -0.92 8.09 7.52
N TRP A 80 -1.81 7.18 7.93
CA TRP A 80 -3.24 7.36 7.78
C TRP A 80 -3.75 8.55 8.60
N ASP A 81 -3.33 8.70 9.85
CA ASP A 81 -3.65 9.87 10.69
C ASP A 81 -3.32 11.18 9.98
N ARG A 82 -2.10 11.27 9.43
CA ARG A 82 -1.65 12.43 8.67
C ARG A 82 -2.44 12.60 7.37
N PHE A 83 -2.69 11.52 6.65
CA PHE A 83 -3.44 11.55 5.39
C PHE A 83 -4.88 12.02 5.60
N CYS A 84 -5.52 11.68 6.72
CA CYS A 84 -6.82 12.22 7.09
C CYS A 84 -6.80 13.75 7.19
N LEU A 85 -5.75 14.34 7.78
CA LEU A 85 -5.63 15.80 7.92
C LEU A 85 -5.31 16.49 6.59
N GLU A 86 -4.42 15.90 5.78
CA GLU A 86 -3.95 16.50 4.53
C GLU A 86 -4.99 16.32 3.39
N HIS A 87 -5.71 15.20 3.38
CA HIS A 87 -6.60 14.77 2.32
C HIS A 87 -7.89 14.12 2.87
N PRO A 88 -8.74 14.88 3.58
CA PRO A 88 -9.91 14.33 4.31
C PRO A 88 -10.90 13.60 3.39
N THR A 89 -11.13 14.12 2.18
CA THR A 89 -12.06 13.51 1.20
C THR A 89 -11.55 12.19 0.61
N GLU A 90 -10.25 11.91 0.71
CA GLU A 90 -9.64 10.68 0.18
C GLU A 90 -9.29 9.67 1.30
N ALA A 91 -9.51 10.03 2.57
CA ALA A 91 -9.15 9.20 3.72
C ALA A 91 -9.76 7.79 3.68
N ALA A 92 -11.00 7.66 3.20
CA ALA A 92 -11.68 6.39 3.04
C ALA A 92 -11.00 5.50 1.97
N LEU A 93 -10.46 6.09 0.89
CA LEU A 93 -9.75 5.35 -0.16
C LEU A 93 -8.41 4.82 0.37
N PHE A 94 -7.71 5.61 1.17
CA PHE A 94 -6.48 5.16 1.82
C PHE A 94 -6.75 3.97 2.76
N LEU A 95 -7.76 4.12 3.63
CA LEU A 95 -8.19 3.05 4.52
C LEU A 95 -8.62 1.79 3.76
N GLN A 96 -9.32 1.95 2.63
CA GLN A 96 -9.72 0.82 1.80
C GLN A 96 -8.51 0.01 1.31
N ARG A 97 -7.45 0.68 0.84
CA ARG A 97 -6.22 -0.03 0.39
C ARG A 97 -5.57 -0.81 1.53
N MET A 98 -5.55 -0.26 2.74
CA MET A 98 -5.07 -0.97 3.93
C MET A 98 -5.93 -2.21 4.20
N ILE A 99 -7.25 -2.09 4.10
CA ILE A 99 -8.16 -3.22 4.34
C ILE A 99 -8.02 -4.29 3.26
N ASP A 100 -7.92 -3.90 1.99
CA ASP A 100 -7.76 -4.83 0.88
C ASP A 100 -6.46 -5.65 1.05
N LYS A 101 -5.37 -5.01 1.48
CA LYS A 101 -4.12 -5.69 1.84
C LYS A 101 -4.28 -6.63 3.04
N TYR A 102 -4.91 -6.18 4.12
CA TYR A 102 -5.18 -7.00 5.31
C TYR A 102 -5.98 -8.26 4.94
N LEU A 103 -7.09 -8.09 4.21
CA LEU A 103 -7.95 -9.19 3.78
C LEU A 103 -7.22 -10.16 2.85
N SER A 104 -6.33 -9.66 1.98
CA SER A 104 -5.51 -10.53 1.12
C SER A 104 -4.60 -11.46 1.92
N ILE A 105 -4.07 -10.99 3.05
CA ILE A 105 -3.20 -11.75 3.94
C ILE A 105 -4.04 -12.70 4.82
N GLU A 106 -5.12 -12.23 5.44
CA GLU A 106 -5.94 -13.11 6.30
C GLU A 106 -6.57 -14.28 5.54
N ARG A 107 -6.93 -14.11 4.25
CA ARG A 107 -7.49 -15.21 3.43
C ARG A 107 -6.57 -16.41 3.27
N ILE A 108 -5.25 -16.22 3.33
CA ILE A 108 -4.29 -17.30 3.13
C ILE A 108 -3.91 -18.00 4.44
N LYS A 109 -4.33 -17.47 5.59
CA LYS A 109 -3.96 -17.97 6.93
C LYS A 109 -4.25 -19.44 7.13
N ASP A 110 -5.45 -19.88 6.77
CA ASP A 110 -5.88 -21.28 6.94
C ASP A 110 -5.48 -22.17 5.75
N VAL A 111 -5.32 -21.58 4.56
CA VAL A 111 -4.99 -22.32 3.32
C VAL A 111 -3.49 -22.63 3.24
N ASN A 112 -2.66 -21.67 3.63
CA ASN A 112 -1.20 -21.78 3.59
C ASN A 112 -0.58 -20.98 4.75
N PRO A 113 -0.49 -21.57 5.96
CA PRO A 113 0.06 -20.90 7.14
C PRO A 113 1.51 -20.44 6.97
N GLN A 114 2.31 -21.14 6.16
CA GLN A 114 3.71 -20.77 5.90
C GLN A 114 3.79 -19.48 5.08
N GLU A 115 2.99 -19.40 4.02
CA GLU A 115 2.91 -18.19 3.20
C GLU A 115 2.31 -17.01 3.98
N TYR A 116 1.36 -17.27 4.88
CA TYR A 116 0.83 -16.27 5.79
C TYR A 116 1.94 -15.66 6.67
N GLN A 117 2.73 -16.50 7.35
CA GLN A 117 3.85 -16.03 8.16
C GLN A 117 4.88 -15.26 7.34
N ARG A 118 5.14 -15.69 6.11
CA ARG A 118 6.03 -14.97 5.18
C ARG A 118 5.49 -13.58 4.84
N LEU A 119 4.21 -13.46 4.49
CA LEU A 119 3.60 -12.15 4.19
C LEU A 119 3.61 -11.21 5.40
N LEU A 120 3.44 -11.73 6.61
CA LEU A 120 3.59 -10.95 7.84
C LEU A 120 5.03 -10.45 8.04
N ALA A 121 6.02 -11.30 7.78
CA ALA A 121 7.43 -10.92 7.86
C ALA A 121 7.77 -9.83 6.84
N VAL A 122 7.28 -9.96 5.59
CA VAL A 122 7.42 -8.93 4.56
C VAL A 122 6.77 -7.62 4.99
N GLN A 123 5.56 -7.65 5.56
CA GLN A 123 4.88 -6.45 6.05
C GLN A 123 5.69 -5.72 7.13
N LYS A 124 6.28 -6.48 8.08
CA LYS A 124 7.17 -5.95 9.14
C LYS A 124 8.44 -5.34 8.56
N MET A 125 9.05 -6.00 7.59
CA MET A 125 10.26 -5.52 6.92
C MET A 125 10.00 -4.24 6.12
N GLU A 126 8.92 -4.19 5.33
CA GLU A 126 8.52 -2.98 4.60
C GLU A 126 8.22 -1.80 5.53
N SER A 127 7.56 -2.06 6.67
CA SER A 127 7.35 -1.07 7.73
C SER A 127 8.68 -0.53 8.27
N ARG A 128 9.63 -1.42 8.61
CA ARG A 128 10.95 -1.01 9.11
C ARG A 128 11.71 -0.18 8.08
N ILE A 129 11.66 -0.55 6.80
CA ILE A 129 12.26 0.20 5.69
C ILE A 129 11.70 1.62 5.62
N ARG A 130 10.36 1.79 5.67
CA ARG A 130 9.72 3.11 5.63
C ARG A 130 10.08 3.96 6.85
N ILE A 131 10.12 3.36 8.05
CA ILE A 131 10.53 4.04 9.28
C ILE A 131 11.97 4.53 9.17
N LEU A 132 12.92 3.65 8.83
CA LEU A 132 14.33 3.99 8.68
C LEU A 132 14.55 5.07 7.62
N SER A 133 13.82 5.01 6.51
CA SER A 133 13.91 6.01 5.45
C SER A 133 13.53 7.41 5.97
N ARG A 134 12.47 7.52 6.78
CA ARG A 134 12.06 8.78 7.41
C ARG A 134 13.09 9.25 8.46
N GLU A 135 13.60 8.34 9.28
CA GLU A 135 14.65 8.64 10.27
C GLU A 135 15.92 9.17 9.60
N ILE A 136 16.36 8.53 8.51
CA ILE A 136 17.52 8.97 7.71
C ILE A 136 17.27 10.36 7.12
N GLN A 137 16.08 10.63 6.58
CA GLN A 137 15.75 11.94 6.03
C GLN A 137 15.85 13.03 7.10
N LEU A 138 15.24 12.81 8.27
CA LEU A 138 15.31 13.74 9.40
C LEU A 138 16.75 13.96 9.88
N LEU A 139 17.54 12.90 10.00
CA LEU A 139 18.95 12.99 10.37
C LEU A 139 19.78 13.72 9.32
N ALA A 140 19.52 13.49 8.03
CA ALA A 140 20.19 14.16 6.93
C ALA A 140 19.87 15.67 6.92
N ASP A 141 18.61 16.03 7.13
CA ASP A 141 18.18 17.43 7.23
C ASP A 141 18.83 18.13 8.44
N ASN A 142 18.89 17.44 9.59
CA ASN A 142 19.55 17.95 10.80
C ASN A 142 21.07 18.06 10.67
N PHE A 143 21.69 17.24 9.82
CA PHE A 143 23.13 17.26 9.54
C PHE A 143 23.48 18.23 8.40
N ALA A 144 22.50 18.73 7.65
CA ALA A 144 22.73 19.58 6.49
C ALA A 144 23.58 20.81 6.84
N GLY A 145 24.60 21.07 6.02
CA GLY A 145 25.52 22.20 6.21
C GLY A 145 26.56 22.03 7.33
N LYS A 146 26.56 20.91 8.07
CA LYS A 146 27.55 20.60 9.11
C LYS A 146 28.66 19.71 8.57
N LYS A 147 29.85 19.83 9.15
CA LYS A 147 30.94 18.87 8.93
C LYS A 147 30.85 17.72 9.93
N ALA A 148 31.41 16.55 9.56
CA ALA A 148 31.45 15.39 10.45
C ALA A 148 32.18 15.67 11.78
N THR A 149 33.15 16.59 11.79
CA THR A 149 33.86 17.02 13.00
C THR A 149 33.03 17.94 13.90
N GLU A 150 32.02 18.63 13.36
CA GLU A 150 31.18 19.59 14.08
C GLU A 150 30.02 18.89 14.80
N ALA A 151 29.52 17.78 14.24
CA ALA A 151 28.47 16.96 14.83
C ALA A 151 28.74 15.46 14.62
N PRO A 152 29.76 14.90 15.28
CA PRO A 152 30.20 13.52 15.05
C PRO A 152 29.14 12.48 15.43
N GLU A 153 28.34 12.75 16.47
CA GLU A 153 27.25 11.87 16.91
C GLU A 153 26.14 11.77 15.86
N LEU A 154 25.68 12.91 15.32
CA LEU A 154 24.67 12.94 14.25
C LEU A 154 25.18 12.27 12.97
N TYR A 155 26.46 12.51 12.63
CA TYR A 155 27.09 11.86 11.48
C TYR A 155 27.11 10.33 11.66
N TRP A 156 27.55 9.86 12.83
CA TRP A 156 27.62 8.43 13.13
C TRP A 156 26.26 7.76 13.09
N GLU A 157 25.25 8.35 13.75
CA GLU A 157 23.88 7.83 13.74
C GLU A 157 23.32 7.76 12.31
N LEU A 158 23.56 8.79 11.49
CA LEU A 158 23.16 8.79 10.08
C LEU A 158 23.81 7.65 9.28
N GLN A 159 25.11 7.38 9.49
CA GLN A 159 25.78 6.26 8.82
C GLN A 159 25.25 4.92 9.31
N LEU A 160 25.02 4.77 10.61
CA LEU A 160 24.47 3.54 11.20
C LEU A 160 23.09 3.23 10.60
N ARG A 161 22.18 4.21 10.54
CA ARG A 161 20.84 4.02 9.96
C ARG A 161 20.89 3.73 8.46
N LYS A 162 21.80 4.36 7.72
CA LYS A 162 22.02 4.05 6.29
C LYS A 162 22.50 2.62 6.08
N GLN A 163 23.41 2.14 6.92
CA GLN A 163 23.89 0.77 6.87
C GLN A 163 22.76 -0.22 7.21
N GLU A 164 21.99 0.05 8.27
CA GLU A 164 20.83 -0.77 8.65
C GLU A 164 19.78 -0.84 7.52
N LEU A 165 19.47 0.30 6.89
CA LEU A 165 18.54 0.34 5.75
C LEU A 165 19.09 -0.46 4.57
N ARG A 166 20.39 -0.35 4.29
CA ARG A 166 21.03 -1.10 3.20
C ARG A 166 20.92 -2.61 3.42
N GLU A 167 21.24 -3.08 4.62
CA GLU A 167 21.15 -4.49 4.99
C GLU A 167 19.72 -5.02 4.85
N LEU A 168 18.72 -4.25 5.29
CA LEU A 168 17.31 -4.63 5.13
C LEU A 168 16.85 -4.65 3.67
N LEU A 169 17.33 -3.73 2.83
CA LEU A 169 17.01 -3.73 1.40
C LEU A 169 17.66 -4.92 0.68
N GLU A 170 18.90 -5.26 1.03
CA GLU A 170 19.60 -6.45 0.53
C GLU A 170 18.85 -7.73 0.94
N GLN A 171 18.50 -7.85 2.23
CA GLN A 171 17.68 -8.97 2.73
C GLN A 171 16.34 -9.07 2.00
N SER A 172 15.60 -7.95 1.89
CA SER A 172 14.30 -7.93 1.21
C SER A 172 14.40 -8.34 -0.26
N PHE A 173 15.49 -7.96 -0.93
CA PHE A 173 15.72 -8.33 -2.31
C PHE A 173 16.02 -9.82 -2.44
N GLU A 174 16.91 -10.36 -1.61
CA GLU A 174 17.27 -11.79 -1.61
C GLU A 174 16.07 -12.68 -1.31
N GLU A 175 15.27 -12.34 -0.29
CA GLU A 175 14.06 -13.09 0.06
C GLU A 175 13.04 -13.10 -1.09
N SER A 176 12.86 -11.95 -1.76
CA SER A 176 11.98 -11.83 -2.93
C SER A 176 12.47 -12.69 -4.10
N GLN A 177 13.77 -12.66 -4.40
CA GLN A 177 14.38 -13.48 -5.45
C GLN A 177 14.23 -14.98 -5.16
N GLN A 178 14.52 -15.41 -3.94
CA GLN A 178 14.37 -16.81 -3.54
C GLN A 178 12.92 -17.28 -3.67
N HIS A 179 11.96 -16.47 -3.23
CA HIS A 179 10.54 -16.79 -3.35
C HIS A 179 10.08 -16.88 -4.81
N GLN A 180 10.49 -15.92 -5.65
CA GLN A 180 10.20 -15.95 -7.09
C GLN A 180 10.77 -17.23 -7.73
N GLN A 181 11.98 -17.64 -7.36
CA GLN A 181 12.59 -18.86 -7.88
C GLN A 181 11.81 -20.12 -7.46
N ILE A 182 11.35 -20.18 -6.20
CA ILE A 182 10.53 -21.29 -5.71
C ILE A 182 9.22 -21.37 -6.50
N GLU A 183 8.55 -20.23 -6.71
CA GLU A 183 7.28 -20.19 -7.45
C GLU A 183 7.46 -20.55 -8.92
N ILE A 184 8.55 -20.11 -9.57
CA ILE A 184 8.90 -20.54 -10.93
C ILE A 184 9.06 -22.06 -10.99
N ASN A 185 9.83 -22.65 -10.07
CA ASN A 185 10.06 -24.10 -10.05
C ASN A 185 8.74 -24.88 -9.84
N ARG A 186 7.84 -24.35 -9.01
CA ARG A 186 6.51 -24.91 -8.80
C ARG A 186 5.68 -24.85 -10.09
N LEU A 187 5.59 -23.68 -10.72
CA LEU A 187 4.83 -23.48 -11.96
C LEU A 187 5.37 -24.34 -13.11
N GLU A 188 6.69 -24.49 -13.22
CA GLU A 188 7.32 -25.39 -14.20
C GLU A 188 6.92 -26.85 -13.96
N THR A 189 6.83 -27.27 -12.70
CA THR A 189 6.39 -28.61 -12.32
C THR A 189 4.92 -28.82 -12.65
N GLU A 190 4.06 -27.85 -12.33
CA GLU A 190 2.63 -27.87 -12.68
C GLU A 190 2.42 -27.93 -14.20
N MET A 191 3.19 -27.15 -14.97
CA MET A 191 3.17 -27.18 -16.43
C MET A 191 3.62 -28.54 -16.99
N ARG A 192 4.66 -29.16 -16.40
CA ARG A 192 5.13 -30.49 -16.81
C ARG A 192 4.05 -31.55 -16.58
N MET A 193 3.39 -31.52 -15.41
CA MET A 193 2.28 -32.40 -15.09
C MET A 193 1.10 -32.20 -16.06
N LEU A 194 0.77 -30.95 -16.40
CA LEU A 194 -0.30 -30.66 -17.35
C LEU A 194 0.01 -31.22 -18.75
N LYS A 195 1.26 -31.06 -19.22
CA LYS A 195 1.73 -31.64 -20.49
C LYS A 195 1.64 -33.16 -20.48
N GLN A 196 2.06 -33.80 -19.39
CA GLN A 196 1.95 -35.25 -19.23
C GLN A 196 0.48 -35.71 -19.30
N ARG A 197 -0.42 -35.08 -18.53
CA ARG A 197 -1.86 -35.41 -18.58
C ARG A 197 -2.47 -35.21 -19.96
N PHE A 198 -2.02 -34.20 -20.70
CA PHE A 198 -2.45 -33.97 -22.08
C PHE A 198 -2.00 -35.11 -23.00
N GLN A 199 -0.74 -35.53 -22.89
CA GLN A 199 -0.20 -36.66 -23.66
C GLN A 199 -0.91 -37.98 -23.31
N GLU A 200 -1.14 -38.26 -22.03
CA GLU A 200 -1.90 -39.42 -21.56
C GLU A 200 -3.33 -39.43 -22.13
N ARG A 201 -4.01 -38.28 -22.12
CA ARG A 201 -5.35 -38.15 -22.72
C ARG A 201 -5.35 -38.36 -24.23
N SER A 202 -4.32 -37.85 -24.92
CA SER A 202 -4.16 -38.06 -26.37
C SER A 202 -3.88 -39.52 -26.71
N ALA A 203 -3.02 -40.19 -25.94
CA ALA A 203 -2.71 -41.60 -26.12
C ALA A 203 -3.93 -42.49 -25.84
N ASN A 204 -4.72 -42.14 -24.81
CA ASN A 204 -5.94 -42.85 -24.44
C ASN A 204 -7.20 -42.37 -25.18
N ARG A 205 -7.05 -41.55 -26.23
CA ARG A 205 -8.19 -40.90 -26.91
C ARG A 205 -9.28 -41.88 -27.30
N THR A 206 -8.93 -42.97 -27.97
CA THR A 206 -9.91 -43.96 -28.43
C THR A 206 -10.65 -44.58 -27.25
N MET A 207 -9.94 -45.07 -26.22
CA MET A 207 -10.56 -45.64 -25.02
C MET A 207 -11.47 -44.64 -24.31
N ILE A 208 -11.05 -43.39 -24.17
CA ILE A 208 -11.86 -42.32 -23.57
C ILE A 208 -13.14 -42.09 -24.38
N LEU A 209 -13.07 -42.11 -25.72
CA LEU A 209 -14.25 -41.94 -26.58
C LEU A 209 -15.19 -43.14 -26.52
N LEU A 210 -14.66 -44.37 -26.51
CA LEU A 210 -15.43 -45.61 -26.37
C LEU A 210 -16.20 -45.62 -25.05
N GLU A 211 -15.53 -45.33 -23.93
CA GLU A 211 -16.16 -45.30 -22.61
C GLU A 211 -17.23 -44.19 -22.53
N ARG A 212 -16.93 -43.01 -23.08
CA ARG A 212 -17.88 -41.89 -23.14
C ARG A 212 -19.13 -42.25 -23.94
N PHE A 213 -18.98 -42.93 -25.08
CA PHE A 213 -20.10 -43.41 -25.88
C PHE A 213 -20.95 -44.39 -25.09
N ARG A 214 -20.31 -45.42 -24.50
CA ARG A 214 -21.00 -46.44 -23.71
C ARG A 214 -21.80 -45.83 -22.56
N LEU A 215 -21.23 -44.88 -21.82
CA LEU A 215 -21.91 -44.19 -20.73
C LEU A 215 -23.13 -43.38 -21.19
N LEU A 216 -23.11 -42.84 -22.41
CA LEU A 216 -24.19 -42.00 -22.94
C LEU A 216 -25.30 -42.81 -23.63
N THR A 217 -24.94 -43.89 -24.32
CA THR A 217 -25.87 -44.67 -25.15
C THR A 217 -26.30 -45.97 -24.48
N GLY A 218 -25.53 -46.47 -23.50
CA GLY A 218 -25.72 -47.80 -22.91
C GLY A 218 -25.30 -48.94 -23.83
N LEU A 219 -24.77 -48.65 -25.01
CA LEU A 219 -24.38 -49.62 -26.05
C LEU A 219 -22.85 -49.69 -26.17
N GLU A 220 -22.31 -50.81 -26.61
CA GLU A 220 -20.89 -50.85 -27.01
C GLU A 220 -20.71 -50.08 -28.31
N TRP A 221 -19.56 -49.40 -28.44
CA TRP A 221 -19.21 -48.74 -29.68
C TRP A 221 -18.79 -49.83 -30.66
N ASP A 222 -19.71 -50.21 -31.55
CA ASP A 222 -19.41 -51.14 -32.63
C ASP A 222 -18.38 -50.49 -33.53
N SER A 223 -17.13 -50.93 -33.42
CA SER A 223 -16.04 -50.58 -34.33
C SER A 223 -16.16 -51.37 -35.63
N GLU A 224 -17.37 -51.52 -36.15
CA GLU A 224 -17.60 -51.86 -37.54
C GLU A 224 -18.07 -50.59 -38.22
N GLU A 225 -17.11 -49.83 -38.74
CA GLU A 225 -17.38 -49.01 -39.91
C GLU A 225 -16.57 -49.56 -41.10
N PRO A 226 -17.12 -49.50 -42.32
CA PRO A 226 -16.50 -49.97 -43.56
C PRO A 226 -15.16 -49.31 -43.91
#